data_AF-A0A6N7ISJ8-F1
#
_entry.id   AF-A0A6N7ISJ8-F1
#
_cell.length_a   1.000
_cell.length_b   1.000
_cell.length_c   1.000
_cell.angle_alpha   90.00
_cell.angle_beta   90.00
_cell.angle_gamma   90.00
#
_symmetry.space_group_name_H-M   'P 1'
#
loop_
_entity.id
_entity.type
_entity.pdbx_description
1 polymer ?
#
loop_
_entity_poly.entity_id
_entity_poly.type
_entity_poly.pdbx_seq_one_letter_code
_entity_poly.pdbx_strand_id
1 'polypeptide(L)'
;MAAPETPGTVLLVSQDKDTIISFTTQLDFNRFNLIVTVQEQEAIKIIRLGWPDVLVIEAESLSCAEESLCRFLTAEKPVLPIIAITGEKAVLPEYPGLNISEVLHKPISSLELTARLKAVLHLRLLEEQLQDISTPLGKPALVLIVEDSPLQRQVLARYLTTENLQVITASTGEEALKLVESTRPDLVILDLILPGMDGFEVCRRLKTDQATAVIPVVIITSKSGREERIRGLLCGAEDFLVKPVDRRELLIRTQSLVRRKQLMDTLLNQANRDPLTELYNRRQLEAELQRELSRAKRYHQPLAMIMVDVDNFKHYNDSNGHQAGDEALRQLAALLTRHTREVDIVCRYGGEEFVILLPQTGLSGAVTVAEKLRQVVEEHPFAHREKQPGGRFTISLGVAVYPDHALDAEGLLSAADGAMYRAKRAGKNRYATAEGSGTCTPMGPEK
;
A
#
# COMPACT_ATOMS: atom_id res chain seq x y z
N MET A 1 -21.78 -11.85 3.32
CA MET A 1 -22.68 -10.72 3.68
C MET A 1 -22.05 -10.01 4.86
N ALA A 2 -21.43 -8.85 4.62
CA ALA A 2 -20.90 -8.02 5.70
C ALA A 2 -22.06 -7.33 6.43
N ALA A 3 -21.93 -7.11 7.75
CA ALA A 3 -22.90 -6.38 8.57
C ALA A 3 -23.18 -4.97 7.99
N PRO A 4 -24.37 -4.37 8.22
CA PRO A 4 -24.62 -3.01 7.79
C PRO A 4 -23.68 -2.08 8.57
N GLU A 5 -22.75 -1.43 7.86
CA GLU A 5 -21.97 -0.32 8.40
C GLU A 5 -22.95 0.71 8.96
N THR A 6 -22.74 1.13 10.22
CA THR A 6 -23.49 2.25 10.80
C THR A 6 -23.32 3.48 9.89
N PRO A 7 -24.40 4.14 9.46
CA PRO A 7 -24.30 5.27 8.55
C PRO A 7 -23.50 6.41 9.18
N GLY A 8 -22.54 6.95 8.45
CA GLY A 8 -21.68 8.03 8.92
C GLY A 8 -22.46 9.32 9.18
N THR A 9 -22.13 10.05 10.23
CA THR A 9 -22.84 11.26 10.66
C THR A 9 -22.14 12.51 10.13
N VAL A 10 -22.85 13.27 9.30
CA VAL A 10 -22.37 14.52 8.69
C VAL A 10 -22.94 15.71 9.47
N LEU A 11 -22.07 16.59 9.97
CA LEU A 11 -22.47 17.89 10.50
C LEU A 11 -22.28 18.96 9.43
N LEU A 12 -23.37 19.54 8.94
CA LEU A 12 -23.36 20.68 8.02
C LEU A 12 -23.56 21.99 8.81
N VAL A 13 -22.60 22.89 8.66
CA VAL A 13 -22.66 24.28 9.16
C VAL A 13 -22.74 25.23 7.97
N SER A 14 -23.91 25.83 7.77
CA SER A 14 -24.17 26.70 6.61
C SER A 14 -25.26 27.71 6.97
N GLN A 15 -25.06 28.99 6.63
CA GLN A 15 -26.13 30.00 6.77
C GLN A 15 -26.92 30.15 5.45
N ASP A 16 -26.34 29.74 4.33
CA ASP A 16 -26.99 29.74 3.02
C ASP A 16 -28.07 28.64 2.93
N LYS A 17 -29.32 29.08 2.74
CA LYS A 17 -30.47 28.17 2.58
C LYS A 17 -30.37 27.33 1.31
N ASP A 18 -29.81 27.88 0.23
CA ASP A 18 -29.69 27.17 -1.04
C ASP A 18 -28.65 26.06 -0.92
N THR A 19 -27.55 26.30 -0.20
CA THR A 19 -26.58 25.26 0.18
C THR A 19 -27.25 24.15 0.97
N ILE A 20 -28.01 24.48 2.02
CA ILE A 20 -28.68 23.47 2.85
C ILE A 20 -29.63 22.61 2.02
N ILE A 21 -30.47 23.24 1.18
CA ILE A 21 -31.40 22.54 0.30
C ILE A 21 -30.65 21.66 -0.70
N SER A 22 -29.63 22.22 -1.37
CA SER A 22 -28.80 21.50 -2.33
C SER A 22 -28.12 20.30 -1.69
N PHE A 23 -27.45 20.48 -0.55
CA PHE A 23 -26.78 19.42 0.19
C PHE A 23 -27.75 18.31 0.60
N THR A 24 -28.87 18.68 1.24
CA THR A 24 -29.89 17.73 1.71
C THR A 24 -30.49 16.95 0.55
N THR A 25 -30.74 17.58 -0.59
CA THR A 25 -31.31 16.92 -1.77
C THR A 25 -30.34 15.92 -2.41
N GLN A 26 -29.04 16.15 -2.30
CA GLN A 26 -28.01 15.36 -2.96
C GLN A 26 -27.40 14.27 -2.07
N LEU A 27 -27.64 14.33 -0.75
CA LEU A 27 -27.11 13.37 0.23
C LEU A 27 -27.80 12.00 0.13
N ASP A 28 -27.02 10.92 0.15
CA ASP A 28 -27.52 9.55 0.21
C ASP A 28 -27.83 9.15 1.66
N PHE A 29 -29.09 9.33 2.08
CA PHE A 29 -29.56 9.00 3.43
C PHE A 29 -29.56 7.51 3.77
N ASN A 30 -29.33 6.62 2.81
CA ASN A 30 -29.11 5.20 3.13
C ASN A 30 -27.71 4.96 3.69
N ARG A 31 -26.79 5.93 3.54
CA ARG A 31 -25.38 5.82 3.93
C ARG A 31 -24.96 6.85 4.97
N PHE A 32 -25.67 7.98 5.04
CA PHE A 32 -25.28 9.09 5.89
C PHE A 32 -26.45 9.63 6.71
N ASN A 33 -26.18 9.95 7.96
CA ASN A 33 -27.03 10.80 8.78
C ASN A 33 -26.61 12.27 8.61
N LEU A 34 -27.56 13.19 8.69
CA LEU A 34 -27.30 14.62 8.56
C LEU A 34 -27.76 15.39 9.80
N ILE A 35 -26.84 16.15 10.37
CA ILE A 35 -27.12 17.18 11.37
C ILE A 35 -26.85 18.53 10.70
N VAL A 36 -27.83 19.42 10.69
CA VAL A 36 -27.66 20.78 10.14
C VAL A 36 -27.76 21.78 11.28
N THR A 37 -26.83 22.71 11.35
CA THR A 37 -26.93 23.87 12.23
C THR A 37 -26.49 25.14 11.51
N VAL A 38 -27.13 26.25 11.85
CA VAL A 38 -26.73 27.59 11.43
C VAL A 38 -25.96 28.32 12.55
N GLN A 39 -25.85 27.70 13.74
CA GLN A 39 -25.27 28.30 14.94
C GLN A 39 -23.95 27.62 15.29
N GLU A 40 -22.86 28.38 15.25
CA GLU A 40 -21.52 27.88 15.59
C GLU A 40 -21.41 27.28 17.01
N GLN A 41 -22.06 27.91 17.99
CA GLN A 41 -22.04 27.43 19.38
C GLN A 41 -22.71 26.07 19.54
N GLU A 42 -23.72 25.78 18.72
CA GLU A 42 -24.35 24.47 18.67
C GLU A 42 -23.42 23.46 17.99
N ALA A 43 -22.77 23.84 16.88
CA ALA A 43 -21.77 23.01 16.21
C ALA A 43 -20.64 22.59 17.15
N ILE A 44 -20.07 23.52 17.94
CA ILE A 44 -19.02 23.24 18.92
C ILE A 44 -19.49 22.21 19.95
N LYS A 45 -20.73 22.34 20.46
CA LYS A 45 -21.30 21.38 21.42
C LYS A 45 -21.42 19.98 20.80
N ILE A 46 -21.95 19.90 19.58
CA ILE A 46 -22.11 18.63 18.85
C ILE A 46 -20.75 17.97 18.60
N ILE A 47 -19.73 18.74 18.20
CA ILE A 47 -18.38 18.23 17.96
C ILE A 47 -17.75 17.70 19.27
N ARG A 48 -17.87 18.44 20.38
CA ARG A 48 -17.35 18.00 21.69
C ARG A 48 -18.02 16.72 22.22
N LEU A 49 -19.26 16.47 21.82
CA LEU A 49 -19.96 15.22 22.14
C LEU A 49 -19.48 14.03 21.30
N GLY A 50 -18.63 14.25 20.29
CA GLY A 50 -18.10 13.20 19.42
C GLY A 50 -19.14 12.59 18.48
N TRP A 51 -20.26 13.28 18.25
CA TRP A 51 -21.34 12.79 17.38
C TRP A 51 -21.02 12.78 15.88
N PRO A 52 -20.36 13.81 15.31
CA PRO A 52 -20.14 13.84 13.87
C PRO A 52 -18.88 13.08 13.47
N ASP A 53 -18.96 12.38 12.35
CA ASP A 53 -17.82 11.73 11.72
C ASP A 53 -17.06 12.67 10.77
N VAL A 54 -17.75 13.69 10.26
CA VAL A 54 -17.23 14.71 9.35
C VAL A 54 -17.95 16.05 9.55
N LEU A 55 -17.19 17.14 9.51
CA LEU A 55 -17.71 18.51 9.45
C LEU A 55 -17.72 18.99 8.00
N VAL A 56 -18.85 19.51 7.54
CA VAL A 56 -18.98 20.22 6.27
C VAL A 56 -19.33 21.67 6.58
N ILE A 57 -18.57 22.62 6.04
CA ILE A 57 -18.73 24.04 6.34
C ILE A 57 -18.49 24.91 5.11
N GLU A 58 -19.22 26.02 5.00
CA GLU A 58 -18.96 27.01 3.95
C GLU A 58 -17.60 27.69 4.18
N ALA A 59 -16.78 27.81 3.12
CA ALA A 59 -15.47 28.44 3.21
C ALA A 59 -15.56 29.91 3.64
N GLU A 60 -16.63 30.61 3.27
CA GLU A 60 -16.89 31.99 3.71
C GLU A 60 -17.03 32.06 5.24
N SER A 61 -17.67 31.07 5.86
CA SER A 61 -17.79 30.88 7.32
C SER A 61 -16.52 30.34 8.00
N LEU A 62 -15.39 30.33 7.30
CA LEU A 62 -14.07 30.07 7.90
C LEU A 62 -13.18 31.32 7.89
N SER A 63 -13.60 32.39 7.19
CA SER A 63 -12.77 33.57 6.88
C SER A 63 -12.77 34.65 7.98
N CYS A 64 -13.66 34.56 8.96
CA CYS A 64 -13.74 35.52 10.07
C CYS A 64 -12.93 35.04 11.28
N ALA A 65 -11.83 35.75 11.59
CA ALA A 65 -11.02 35.53 12.81
C ALA A 65 -11.82 35.72 14.14
N GLU A 66 -13.04 36.24 14.06
CA GLU A 66 -13.93 36.47 15.19
C GLU A 66 -14.95 35.33 15.44
N GLU A 67 -15.08 34.38 14.51
CA GLU A 67 -16.02 33.26 14.64
C GLU A 67 -15.52 32.20 15.64
N SER A 68 -16.42 31.79 16.54
CA SER A 68 -16.15 30.88 17.66
C SER A 68 -15.75 29.47 17.19
N LEU A 69 -16.29 29.00 16.06
CA LEU A 69 -16.03 27.66 15.54
C LEU A 69 -14.62 27.52 14.94
N CYS A 70 -14.16 28.48 14.12
CA CYS A 70 -12.81 28.44 13.54
C CYS A 70 -11.72 28.48 14.62
N ARG A 71 -11.91 29.31 15.66
CA ARG A 71 -11.01 29.35 16.83
C ARG A 71 -11.00 28.02 17.59
N PHE A 72 -12.16 27.42 17.79
CA PHE A 72 -12.28 26.10 18.42
C PHE A 72 -11.53 25.02 17.62
N LEU A 73 -11.76 24.94 16.30
CA LEU A 73 -11.12 23.95 15.43
C LEU A 73 -9.59 24.12 15.41
N THR A 74 -9.10 25.37 15.45
CA THR A 74 -7.66 25.67 15.43
C THR A 74 -6.98 25.43 16.78
N ALA A 75 -7.68 25.73 17.89
CA ALA A 75 -7.13 25.63 19.24
C ALA A 75 -7.20 24.20 19.80
N GLU A 76 -8.35 23.54 19.66
CA GLU A 76 -8.58 22.19 20.20
C GLU A 76 -8.18 21.09 19.22
N LYS A 77 -8.07 21.41 17.91
CA LYS A 77 -7.67 20.48 16.84
C LYS A 77 -8.32 19.10 16.96
N PRO A 78 -9.67 19.03 16.96
CA PRO A 78 -10.36 17.76 17.03
C PRO A 78 -9.95 16.87 15.85
N VAL A 79 -9.89 15.56 16.08
CA VAL A 79 -9.68 14.56 15.02
C VAL A 79 -11.00 14.39 14.24
N LEU A 80 -11.36 15.44 13.50
CA LEU A 80 -12.59 15.53 12.73
C LEU A 80 -12.26 16.06 11.33
N PRO A 81 -12.44 15.25 10.27
CA PRO A 81 -12.20 15.73 8.91
C PRO A 81 -13.15 16.88 8.54
N ILE A 82 -12.62 17.85 7.81
CA ILE A 82 -13.35 19.07 7.41
C ILE A 82 -13.45 19.11 5.90
N ILE A 83 -14.68 19.24 5.39
CA ILE A 83 -14.97 19.50 3.97
C ILE A 83 -15.42 20.94 3.83
N ALA A 84 -14.68 21.73 3.06
CA ALA A 84 -15.04 23.12 2.78
C ALA A 84 -15.93 23.22 1.53
N ILE A 85 -17.05 23.93 1.61
CA ILE A 85 -17.90 24.26 0.46
C ILE A 85 -17.46 25.60 -0.13
N THR A 86 -17.14 25.63 -1.42
CA THR A 86 -16.75 26.82 -2.18
C THR A 86 -17.71 27.08 -3.34
N GLY A 87 -17.75 28.32 -3.84
CA GLY A 87 -18.38 28.61 -5.13
C GLY A 87 -17.58 28.02 -6.30
N GLU A 88 -18.23 27.80 -7.46
CA GLU A 88 -17.63 27.14 -8.65
C GLU A 88 -16.29 27.73 -9.13
N LYS A 89 -16.01 29.00 -8.82
CA LYS A 89 -14.77 29.71 -9.21
C LYS A 89 -14.10 30.43 -8.03
N ALA A 90 -14.49 30.11 -6.80
CA ALA A 90 -13.93 30.74 -5.63
C ALA A 90 -12.55 30.16 -5.32
N VAL A 91 -11.55 31.03 -5.16
CA VAL A 91 -10.23 30.66 -4.64
C VAL A 91 -10.40 30.29 -3.17
N LEU A 92 -9.91 29.12 -2.76
CA LEU A 92 -10.04 28.66 -1.37
C LEU A 92 -9.11 29.50 -0.45
N PRO A 93 -9.64 30.34 0.46
CA PRO A 93 -8.83 31.22 1.32
C PRO A 93 -7.90 30.44 2.25
N GLU A 94 -6.74 31.00 2.60
CA GLU A 94 -5.82 30.35 3.54
C GLU A 94 -6.32 30.44 4.98
N TYR A 95 -6.38 29.30 5.67
CA TYR A 95 -6.80 29.19 7.07
C TYR A 95 -5.66 28.62 7.91
N PRO A 96 -4.81 29.46 8.52
CA PRO A 96 -3.69 29.00 9.32
C PRO A 96 -4.13 28.09 10.47
N GLY A 97 -3.57 26.88 10.55
CA GLY A 97 -3.84 25.94 11.64
C GLY A 97 -5.12 25.09 11.48
N LEU A 98 -5.91 25.31 10.43
CA LEU A 98 -7.05 24.48 10.08
C LEU A 98 -6.68 23.48 8.98
N ASN A 99 -6.93 22.19 9.23
CA ASN A 99 -6.66 21.14 8.25
C ASN A 99 -7.93 20.81 7.46
N ILE A 100 -8.10 21.44 6.30
CA ILE A 100 -9.18 21.09 5.36
C ILE A 100 -8.81 19.77 4.69
N SER A 101 -9.68 18.77 4.85
CA SER A 101 -9.48 17.43 4.31
C SER A 101 -9.93 17.31 2.85
N GLU A 102 -11.03 17.98 2.48
CA GLU A 102 -11.57 17.96 1.11
C GLU A 102 -12.33 19.26 0.79
N VAL A 103 -12.64 19.46 -0.50
CA VAL A 103 -13.40 20.61 -1.01
C VAL A 103 -14.62 20.14 -1.82
N LEU A 104 -15.72 20.89 -1.72
CA LEU A 104 -16.94 20.73 -2.52
C LEU A 104 -17.28 22.03 -3.23
N HIS A 105 -17.70 21.94 -4.49
CA HIS A 105 -18.10 23.12 -5.26
C HIS A 105 -19.63 23.23 -5.37
N LYS A 106 -20.13 24.45 -5.25
CA LYS A 106 -21.51 24.80 -5.63
C LYS A 106 -21.60 24.91 -7.18
N PRO A 107 -22.68 24.41 -7.81
CA PRO A 107 -23.78 23.67 -7.21
C PRO A 107 -23.35 22.24 -6.82
N ILE A 108 -23.74 21.81 -5.62
CA ILE A 108 -23.32 20.52 -5.07
C ILE A 108 -23.96 19.40 -5.90
N SER A 109 -23.15 18.46 -6.37
CA SER A 109 -23.62 17.27 -7.06
C SER A 109 -23.59 16.05 -6.13
N SER A 110 -24.60 15.18 -6.20
CA SER A 110 -24.66 13.95 -5.39
C SER A 110 -23.45 13.05 -5.61
N LEU A 111 -22.93 13.01 -6.83
CA LEU A 111 -21.75 12.22 -7.17
C LEU A 111 -20.49 12.73 -6.45
N GLU A 112 -20.24 14.03 -6.52
CA GLU A 112 -19.10 14.66 -5.84
C GLU A 112 -19.26 14.58 -4.33
N LEU A 113 -20.43 14.92 -3.80
CA LEU A 113 -20.74 14.85 -2.37
C LEU A 113 -20.47 13.44 -1.81
N THR A 114 -21.01 12.41 -2.46
CA THR A 114 -20.80 11.02 -2.05
C THR A 114 -19.33 10.64 -2.12
N ALA A 115 -18.61 11.08 -3.15
CA ALA A 115 -17.18 10.79 -3.30
C ALA A 115 -16.35 11.43 -2.18
N ARG A 116 -16.59 12.72 -1.86
CA ARG A 116 -15.83 13.42 -0.80
C ARG A 116 -16.10 12.84 0.57
N LEU A 117 -17.36 12.57 0.91
CA LEU A 117 -17.73 11.96 2.18
C LEU A 117 -17.08 10.58 2.33
N LYS A 118 -17.14 9.74 1.29
CA LYS A 118 -16.46 8.44 1.32
C LYS A 118 -14.95 8.55 1.45
N ALA A 119 -14.33 9.51 0.77
CA ALA A 119 -12.88 9.69 0.81
C ALA A 119 -12.40 10.03 2.23
N VAL A 120 -13.02 11.01 2.89
CA VAL A 120 -12.60 11.43 4.24
C VAL A 120 -12.89 10.37 5.31
N LEU A 121 -14.04 9.69 5.23
CA LEU A 121 -14.39 8.66 6.20
C LEU A 121 -13.54 7.39 6.03
N HIS A 122 -13.23 7.01 4.80
CA HIS A 122 -12.33 5.90 4.54
C HIS A 122 -10.91 6.21 5.02
N LEU A 123 -10.41 7.43 4.78
CA LEU A 123 -9.10 7.84 5.30
C LEU A 123 -9.05 7.74 6.83
N ARG A 124 -10.08 8.27 7.51
CA ARG A 124 -10.19 8.18 8.97
C ARG A 124 -10.20 6.73 9.47
N LEU A 125 -10.96 5.84 8.82
CA LEU A 125 -11.00 4.42 9.17
C LEU A 125 -9.62 3.76 9.03
N LEU A 126 -8.87 4.08 7.96
CA LEU A 126 -7.51 3.57 7.75
C LEU A 126 -6.55 4.07 8.82
N GLU A 127 -6.68 5.33 9.23
CA GLU A 127 -5.86 5.91 10.31
C GLU A 127 -6.17 5.27 11.67
N GLU A 128 -7.45 5.02 11.96
CA GLU A 128 -7.89 4.32 13.18
C GLU A 128 -7.33 2.88 13.24
N GLN A 129 -7.35 2.15 12.12
CA GLN A 129 -6.77 0.81 12.03
C GLN A 129 -5.24 0.79 12.27
N LEU A 130 -4.58 1.93 12.08
CA LEU A 130 -3.13 2.07 12.18
C LEU A 130 -2.67 2.81 13.46
N GLN A 131 -3.57 3.14 14.40
CA GLN A 131 -3.26 3.92 15.61
C GLN A 131 -2.17 3.29 16.51
N ASP A 132 -2.04 1.96 16.51
CA ASP A 132 -1.03 1.24 17.31
C ASP A 132 0.28 1.00 16.56
N ILE A 133 0.40 1.49 15.32
CA ILE A 133 1.52 1.19 14.44
C ILE A 133 2.36 2.45 14.30
N SER A 134 3.58 2.39 14.82
CA SER A 134 4.59 3.42 14.57
C SER A 134 4.93 3.44 13.09
N THR A 135 4.21 4.23 12.28
CA THR A 135 4.63 4.50 10.91
C THR A 135 5.86 5.40 10.96
N PRO A 136 7.04 4.95 10.47
CA PRO A 136 8.13 5.87 10.24
C PRO A 136 7.67 6.98 9.30
N LEU A 137 8.23 8.19 9.42
CA LEU A 137 8.10 9.20 8.38
C LEU A 137 8.61 8.55 7.08
N GLY A 138 7.68 8.18 6.21
CA GLY A 138 7.99 7.51 4.95
C GLY A 138 8.83 8.43 4.09
N LYS A 139 9.59 7.82 3.16
CA LYS A 139 10.22 8.54 2.05
C LYS A 139 9.23 9.55 1.44
N PRO A 140 9.69 10.74 1.00
CA PRO A 140 8.83 11.71 0.32
C PRO A 140 8.06 11.04 -0.81
N ALA A 141 6.76 11.32 -0.92
CA ALA A 141 5.93 10.67 -1.91
C ALA A 141 6.22 11.23 -3.30
N LEU A 142 6.27 10.35 -4.30
CA LEU A 142 6.59 10.72 -5.67
C LEU A 142 5.31 10.99 -6.48
N VAL A 143 5.15 12.20 -6.99
CA VAL A 143 4.00 12.61 -7.81
C VAL A 143 4.45 12.79 -9.25
N LEU A 144 3.77 12.13 -10.19
CA LEU A 144 3.97 12.32 -11.62
C LEU A 144 2.94 13.31 -12.18
N ILE A 145 3.40 14.39 -12.78
CA ILE A 145 2.55 15.35 -13.50
C ILE A 145 2.67 15.13 -15.00
N VAL A 146 1.55 14.87 -15.67
CA VAL A 146 1.45 14.66 -17.12
C VAL A 146 0.64 15.80 -17.72
N GLU A 147 1.33 16.70 -18.41
CA GLU A 147 0.76 17.95 -18.94
C GLU A 147 1.60 18.37 -20.16
N ASP A 148 0.98 18.69 -21.28
CA ASP A 148 1.72 18.99 -22.51
C ASP A 148 2.28 20.43 -22.49
N SER A 149 1.53 21.38 -21.92
CA SER A 149 1.93 22.77 -21.80
C SER A 149 3.11 22.95 -20.84
N PRO A 150 4.28 23.41 -21.31
CA PRO A 150 5.46 23.58 -20.44
C PRO A 150 5.22 24.54 -19.28
N LEU A 151 4.47 25.62 -19.51
CA LEU A 151 4.15 26.62 -18.50
C LEU A 151 3.23 26.04 -17.42
N GLN A 152 2.14 25.36 -17.82
CA GLN A 152 1.21 24.76 -16.86
C GLN A 152 1.89 23.65 -16.06
N ARG A 153 2.68 22.80 -16.72
CA ARG A 153 3.47 21.75 -16.08
C ARG A 153 4.42 22.31 -15.03
N GLN A 154 5.11 23.42 -15.34
CA GLN A 154 5.99 24.10 -14.39
C GLN A 154 5.23 24.71 -13.21
N VAL A 155 4.05 25.30 -13.45
CA VAL A 155 3.20 25.87 -12.38
C VAL A 155 2.71 24.76 -11.43
N LEU A 156 2.16 23.67 -11.97
CA LEU A 156 1.69 22.53 -11.18
C LEU A 156 2.83 21.89 -10.37
N ALA A 157 4.01 21.72 -10.97
CA ALA A 157 5.19 21.21 -10.27
C ALA A 157 5.60 22.10 -9.09
N ARG A 158 5.57 23.44 -9.27
CA ARG A 158 5.87 24.39 -8.19
C ARG A 158 4.82 24.38 -7.09
N TYR A 159 3.56 24.11 -7.40
CA TYR A 159 2.50 24.01 -6.40
C TYR A 159 2.72 22.83 -5.46
N LEU A 160 3.19 21.70 -5.98
CA LEU A 160 3.27 20.43 -5.27
C LEU A 160 4.63 20.11 -4.67
N THR A 161 5.71 20.72 -5.16
CA THR A 161 7.05 20.51 -4.59
C THR A 161 7.08 21.06 -3.15
N THR A 162 7.12 20.15 -2.18
CA THR A 162 7.13 20.43 -0.73
C THR A 162 8.09 19.45 -0.04
N GLU A 163 8.37 19.62 1.25
CA GLU A 163 9.27 18.71 1.98
C GLU A 163 8.83 17.24 1.92
N ASN A 164 7.52 16.98 1.78
CA ASN A 164 6.94 15.63 1.79
C ASN A 164 6.58 15.09 0.39
N LEU A 165 6.71 15.90 -0.66
CA LEU A 165 6.33 15.55 -2.04
C LEU A 165 7.47 15.83 -3.01
N GLN A 166 7.89 14.79 -3.73
CA GLN A 166 8.78 14.89 -4.88
C GLN A 166 7.96 14.87 -6.16
N VAL A 167 8.37 15.64 -7.17
CA VAL A 167 7.64 15.74 -8.43
C VAL A 167 8.52 15.32 -9.60
N ILE A 168 8.00 14.42 -10.43
CA ILE A 168 8.50 14.13 -11.77
C ILE A 168 7.46 14.54 -12.80
N THR A 169 7.87 14.77 -14.05
CA THR A 169 6.97 15.32 -15.06
C THR A 169 7.09 14.60 -16.40
N ALA A 170 5.98 14.47 -17.11
CA ALA A 170 5.88 13.99 -18.49
C ALA A 170 5.12 15.00 -19.35
N SER A 171 5.42 15.01 -20.64
CA SER A 171 4.78 15.87 -21.65
C SER A 171 3.83 15.12 -22.59
N THR A 172 3.85 13.79 -22.55
CA THR A 172 3.04 12.90 -23.41
C THR A 172 2.54 11.71 -22.61
N GLY A 173 1.47 11.05 -23.08
CA GLY A 173 0.96 9.82 -22.47
C GLY A 173 1.96 8.66 -22.53
N GLU A 174 2.70 8.53 -23.63
CA GLU A 174 3.72 7.50 -23.82
C GLU A 174 4.90 7.65 -22.86
N GLU A 175 5.35 8.89 -22.63
CA GLU A 175 6.38 9.19 -21.63
C GLU A 175 5.88 8.88 -20.22
N ALA A 176 4.63 9.23 -19.91
CA ALA A 176 4.03 8.95 -18.61
C ALA A 176 4.00 7.46 -18.28
N LEU A 177 3.57 6.60 -19.22
CA LEU A 177 3.52 5.16 -19.03
C LEU A 177 4.93 4.57 -18.76
N LYS A 178 5.95 5.01 -19.50
CA LYS A 178 7.35 4.59 -19.29
C LYS A 178 7.89 5.02 -17.92
N LEU A 179 7.56 6.23 -17.48
CA LEU A 179 7.96 6.74 -16.17
C LEU A 179 7.26 5.99 -15.04
N VAL A 180 5.99 5.63 -15.20
CA VAL A 180 5.26 4.84 -14.19
C VAL A 180 5.89 3.46 -14.00
N GLU A 181 6.27 2.78 -15.08
CA GLU A 181 6.91 1.45 -15.01
C GLU A 181 8.24 1.47 -14.25
N SER A 182 9.03 2.54 -14.44
CA SER A 182 10.39 2.64 -13.88
C SER A 182 10.45 3.29 -12.49
N THR A 183 9.57 4.25 -12.20
CA THR A 183 9.63 5.05 -10.96
C THR A 183 8.55 4.70 -9.94
N ARG A 184 7.43 4.09 -10.38
CA ARG A 184 6.27 3.73 -9.55
C ARG A 184 5.80 4.88 -8.64
N PRO A 185 5.23 5.96 -9.22
CA PRO A 185 4.79 7.10 -8.45
C PRO A 185 3.67 6.76 -7.47
N ASP A 186 3.57 7.57 -6.41
CA ASP A 186 2.53 7.52 -5.40
C ASP A 186 1.22 8.17 -5.86
N LEU A 187 1.28 9.06 -6.85
CA LEU A 187 0.12 9.72 -7.46
C LEU A 187 0.46 10.13 -8.90
N VAL A 188 -0.52 10.06 -9.79
CA VAL A 188 -0.46 10.67 -11.12
C VAL A 188 -1.45 11.82 -11.23
N ILE A 189 -0.99 12.97 -11.69
CA ILE A 189 -1.82 14.10 -12.08
C ILE A 189 -1.79 14.19 -13.59
N LEU A 190 -2.95 14.13 -14.22
CA LEU A 190 -3.08 13.84 -15.64
C LEU A 190 -3.98 14.84 -16.35
N ASP A 191 -3.44 15.62 -17.28
CA ASP A 191 -4.27 16.35 -18.24
C ASP A 191 -4.98 15.37 -19.18
N LEU A 192 -6.22 15.69 -19.54
CA LEU A 192 -6.98 14.96 -20.55
C LEU A 192 -6.50 15.26 -21.97
N ILE A 193 -6.08 16.49 -22.21
CA ILE A 193 -5.65 16.94 -23.53
C ILE A 193 -4.15 16.76 -23.62
N LEU A 194 -3.73 15.70 -24.30
CA LEU A 194 -2.32 15.38 -24.53
C LEU A 194 -2.09 15.11 -26.03
N PRO A 195 -0.90 15.41 -26.56
CA PRO A 195 -0.56 15.06 -27.93
C PRO A 195 -0.40 13.54 -28.07
N GLY A 196 -0.96 12.98 -29.15
CA GLY A 196 -0.91 11.54 -29.42
C GLY A 196 -1.99 10.78 -28.65
N MET A 197 -1.62 10.25 -27.48
CA MET A 197 -2.52 9.52 -26.59
C MET A 197 -3.20 10.47 -25.61
N ASP A 198 -4.54 10.51 -25.62
CA ASP A 198 -5.31 11.31 -24.67
C ASP A 198 -5.22 10.78 -23.22
N GLY A 199 -5.53 11.65 -22.26
CA GLY A 199 -5.44 11.31 -20.83
C GLY A 199 -6.45 10.22 -20.40
N PHE A 200 -7.56 10.03 -21.11
CA PHE A 200 -8.49 8.95 -20.79
C PHE A 200 -7.86 7.58 -21.08
N GLU A 201 -7.20 7.44 -22.22
CA GLU A 201 -6.51 6.21 -22.59
C GLU A 201 -5.32 5.93 -21.66
N VAL A 202 -4.55 6.96 -21.27
CA VAL A 202 -3.48 6.82 -20.26
C VAL A 202 -4.07 6.30 -18.94
N CYS A 203 -5.12 6.92 -18.42
CA CYS A 203 -5.78 6.51 -17.17
C CYS A 203 -6.28 5.06 -17.26
N ARG A 204 -6.94 4.70 -18.36
CA ARG A 204 -7.46 3.35 -18.58
C ARG A 204 -6.34 2.29 -18.57
N ARG A 205 -5.20 2.56 -19.22
CA ARG A 205 -4.05 1.65 -19.23
C ARG A 205 -3.47 1.46 -17.84
N LEU A 206 -3.30 2.55 -17.09
CA LEU A 206 -2.82 2.51 -15.71
C LEU A 206 -3.76 1.70 -14.81
N LYS A 207 -5.08 1.83 -14.98
CA LYS A 207 -6.08 1.13 -14.17
C LYS A 207 -6.35 -0.32 -14.58
N THR A 208 -5.97 -0.72 -15.79
CA THR A 208 -6.16 -2.11 -16.28
C THR A 208 -4.98 -3.02 -15.92
N ASP A 209 -3.76 -2.48 -15.80
CA ASP A 209 -2.60 -3.25 -15.38
C ASP A 209 -2.56 -3.41 -13.85
N GLN A 210 -2.53 -4.65 -13.37
CA GLN A 210 -2.50 -4.99 -11.95
C GLN A 210 -1.31 -4.35 -11.21
N ALA A 211 -0.18 -4.14 -11.88
CA ALA A 211 1.00 -3.53 -11.28
C ALA A 211 0.84 -2.02 -11.04
N THR A 212 -0.02 -1.33 -11.79
CA THR A 212 -0.20 0.13 -11.74
C THR A 212 -1.58 0.57 -11.29
N ALA A 213 -2.57 -0.32 -11.25
CA ALA A 213 -3.96 0.00 -10.93
C ALA A 213 -4.14 0.62 -9.53
N VAL A 214 -3.24 0.29 -8.61
CA VAL A 214 -3.19 0.84 -7.25
C VAL A 214 -2.70 2.29 -7.19
N ILE A 215 -2.12 2.82 -8.27
CA ILE A 215 -1.64 4.20 -8.31
C ILE A 215 -2.85 5.13 -8.50
N PRO A 216 -3.11 6.05 -7.56
CA PRO A 216 -4.19 7.01 -7.72
C PRO A 216 -3.92 7.99 -8.87
N VAL A 217 -4.97 8.36 -9.60
CA VAL A 217 -4.94 9.30 -10.73
C VAL A 217 -5.91 10.43 -10.45
N VAL A 218 -5.41 11.67 -10.52
CA VAL A 218 -6.20 12.90 -10.50
C VAL A 218 -6.21 13.49 -11.90
N ILE A 219 -7.39 13.62 -12.47
CA ILE A 219 -7.56 14.22 -13.80
C ILE A 219 -7.62 15.74 -13.68
N ILE A 220 -6.92 16.46 -14.54
CA ILE A 220 -7.12 17.91 -14.71
C ILE A 220 -7.82 18.13 -16.05
N THR A 221 -8.91 18.90 -16.06
CA THR A 221 -9.72 19.16 -17.26
C THR A 221 -10.05 20.64 -17.45
N SER A 222 -10.05 21.12 -18.68
CA SER A 222 -10.50 22.47 -19.04
C SER A 222 -12.02 22.63 -19.11
N LYS A 223 -12.77 21.53 -19.05
CA LYS A 223 -14.22 21.54 -19.23
C LYS A 223 -14.95 21.09 -17.97
N SER A 224 -15.95 21.88 -17.58
CA SER A 224 -16.75 21.71 -16.36
C SER A 224 -18.10 20.99 -16.60
N GLY A 225 -18.22 20.21 -17.68
CA GLY A 225 -19.45 19.51 -18.05
C GLY A 225 -19.70 18.25 -17.20
N ARG A 226 -20.98 17.96 -16.90
CA ARG A 226 -21.40 16.75 -16.16
C ARG A 226 -20.96 15.46 -16.87
N GLU A 227 -20.97 15.44 -18.20
CA GLU A 227 -20.61 14.25 -18.99
C GLU A 227 -19.12 13.89 -18.89
N GLU A 228 -18.23 14.88 -18.87
CA GLU A 228 -16.79 14.63 -18.75
C GLU A 228 -16.39 14.25 -17.32
N ARG A 229 -17.07 14.78 -16.31
CA ARG A 229 -16.94 14.30 -14.91
C ARG A 229 -17.34 12.82 -14.79
N ILE A 230 -18.44 12.43 -15.42
CA ILE A 230 -18.88 11.03 -15.45
C ILE A 230 -17.85 10.17 -16.20
N ARG A 231 -17.36 10.63 -17.36
CA ARG A 231 -16.32 9.90 -18.11
C ARG A 231 -15.01 9.74 -17.35
N GLY A 232 -14.57 10.76 -16.62
CA GLY A 232 -13.36 10.69 -15.78
C GLY A 232 -13.47 9.66 -14.66
N LEU A 233 -14.65 9.54 -14.04
CA LEU A 233 -14.89 8.49 -13.05
C LEU A 233 -14.99 7.10 -13.69
N LEU A 234 -15.58 7.00 -14.88
CA LEU A 234 -15.68 5.73 -15.63
C LEU A 234 -14.32 5.20 -16.10
N CYS A 235 -13.31 6.05 -16.30
CA CYS A 235 -11.95 5.58 -16.62
C CYS A 235 -11.13 5.16 -15.40
N GLY A 236 -11.73 5.20 -14.20
CA GLY A 236 -11.14 4.70 -12.96
C GLY A 236 -10.29 5.71 -12.19
N ALA A 237 -10.36 7.01 -12.53
CA ALA A 237 -9.68 8.05 -11.76
C ALA A 237 -10.30 8.25 -10.38
N GLU A 238 -9.46 8.53 -9.39
CA GLU A 238 -9.88 8.80 -8.01
C GLU A 238 -10.47 10.19 -7.83
N ASP A 239 -10.00 11.16 -8.62
CA ASP A 239 -10.46 12.53 -8.53
C ASP A 239 -10.33 13.29 -9.87
N PHE A 240 -10.99 14.45 -9.95
CA PHE A 240 -10.82 15.42 -11.03
C PHE A 240 -10.74 16.86 -10.48
N LEU A 241 -10.01 17.71 -11.19
CA LEU A 241 -9.90 19.15 -10.95
C LEU A 241 -10.18 19.92 -12.24
N VAL A 242 -10.89 21.04 -12.13
CA VAL A 242 -11.23 21.89 -13.27
C VAL A 242 -10.21 23.03 -13.38
N LYS A 243 -9.73 23.31 -14.60
CA LYS A 243 -8.85 24.46 -14.87
C LYS A 243 -9.66 25.77 -14.82
N PRO A 244 -9.11 26.87 -14.26
CA PRO A 244 -7.78 27.00 -13.69
C PRO A 244 -7.66 26.31 -12.32
N VAL A 245 -6.56 25.57 -12.12
CA VAL A 245 -6.37 24.77 -10.90
C VAL A 245 -5.98 25.68 -9.74
N ASP A 246 -6.78 25.63 -8.67
CA ASP A 246 -6.45 26.26 -7.40
C ASP A 246 -5.29 25.49 -6.71
N ARG A 247 -4.27 26.22 -6.27
CA ARG A 247 -3.08 25.62 -5.63
C ARG A 247 -3.45 24.84 -4.37
N ARG A 248 -4.34 25.39 -3.54
CA ARG A 248 -4.66 24.80 -2.23
C ARG A 248 -5.54 23.58 -2.41
N GLU A 249 -6.51 23.64 -3.30
CA GLU A 249 -7.29 22.46 -3.64
C GLU A 249 -6.39 21.34 -4.16
N LEU A 250 -5.50 21.63 -5.12
CA LEU A 250 -4.57 20.64 -5.66
C LEU A 250 -3.72 19.98 -4.56
N LEU A 251 -3.21 20.78 -3.61
CA LEU A 251 -2.45 20.27 -2.47
C LEU A 251 -3.29 19.38 -1.56
N ILE A 252 -4.50 19.81 -1.19
CA ILE A 252 -5.43 19.04 -0.34
C ILE A 252 -5.74 17.69 -0.98
N ARG A 253 -6.13 17.67 -2.27
CA ARG A 253 -6.41 16.42 -3.01
C ARG A 253 -5.20 15.50 -3.03
N THR A 254 -4.04 16.06 -3.37
CA THR A 254 -2.79 15.31 -3.52
C THR A 254 -2.40 14.67 -2.19
N GLN A 255 -2.41 15.44 -1.10
CA GLN A 255 -2.05 14.95 0.23
C GLN A 255 -3.03 13.88 0.73
N SER A 256 -4.34 14.10 0.55
CA SER A 256 -5.40 13.13 0.91
C SER A 256 -5.18 11.78 0.20
N LEU A 257 -4.98 11.80 -1.11
CA LEU A 257 -4.80 10.58 -1.91
C LEU A 257 -3.47 9.88 -1.64
N VAL A 258 -2.37 10.63 -1.52
CA VAL A 258 -1.05 10.08 -1.17
C VAL A 258 -1.10 9.44 0.21
N ARG A 259 -1.68 10.12 1.21
CA ARG A 259 -1.80 9.59 2.57
C ARG A 259 -2.60 8.30 2.58
N ARG A 260 -3.76 8.29 1.89
CA ARG A 260 -4.59 7.09 1.76
C ARG A 260 -3.83 5.92 1.12
N LYS A 261 -3.08 6.17 0.03
CA LYS A 261 -2.24 5.15 -0.60
C LYS A 261 -1.20 4.62 0.39
N GLN A 262 -0.46 5.48 1.07
CA GLN A 262 0.57 5.06 2.03
C GLN A 262 0.02 4.21 3.17
N LEU A 263 -1.14 4.57 3.72
CA LEU A 263 -1.81 3.78 4.76
C LEU A 263 -2.24 2.41 4.22
N MET A 264 -2.83 2.38 3.02
CA MET A 264 -3.23 1.13 2.37
C MET A 264 -2.01 0.25 2.06
N ASP A 265 -0.92 0.82 1.56
CA ASP A 265 0.34 0.11 1.33
C ASP A 265 0.92 -0.41 2.65
N THR A 266 0.78 0.34 3.75
CA THR A 266 1.21 -0.09 5.09
C THR A 266 0.40 -1.30 5.57
N LEU A 267 -0.93 -1.24 5.45
CA LEU A 267 -1.82 -2.36 5.80
C LEU A 267 -1.55 -3.59 4.94
N LEU A 268 -1.34 -3.40 3.63
CA LEU A 268 -0.97 -4.48 2.72
C LEU A 268 0.38 -5.09 3.10
N ASN A 269 1.38 -4.25 3.42
CA ASN A 269 2.69 -4.74 3.84
C ASN A 269 2.62 -5.54 5.15
N GLN A 270 1.77 -5.14 6.10
CA GLN A 270 1.51 -5.93 7.31
C GLN A 270 0.79 -7.25 6.97
N ALA A 271 -0.20 -7.20 6.08
CA ALA A 271 -0.90 -8.40 5.61
C ALA A 271 0.00 -9.35 4.80
N ASN A 272 1.17 -8.89 4.34
CA ASN A 272 2.16 -9.65 3.58
C ASN A 272 3.34 -10.14 4.44
N ARG A 273 3.39 -9.76 5.72
CA ARG A 273 4.42 -10.20 6.68
C ARG A 273 3.85 -11.14 7.72
N ASP A 274 4.73 -11.96 8.29
CA ASP A 274 4.41 -12.80 9.44
C ASP A 274 4.53 -11.96 10.72
N PRO A 275 3.51 -11.93 11.59
CA PRO A 275 3.48 -11.04 12.76
C PRO A 275 4.50 -11.41 13.85
N LEU A 276 5.02 -12.64 13.85
CA LEU A 276 6.01 -13.05 14.84
C LEU A 276 7.44 -12.68 14.41
N THR A 277 7.76 -12.93 13.13
CA THR A 277 9.14 -12.88 12.62
C THR A 277 9.43 -11.69 11.70
N GLU A 278 8.39 -10.94 11.30
CA GLU A 278 8.43 -9.83 10.35
C GLU A 278 8.95 -10.18 8.94
N LEU A 279 9.22 -11.47 8.68
CA LEU A 279 9.52 -12.00 7.36
C LEU A 279 8.28 -11.94 6.47
N TYR A 280 8.45 -12.17 5.17
CA TYR A 280 7.29 -12.40 4.32
C TYR A 280 6.49 -13.61 4.81
N ASN A 281 5.17 -13.53 4.67
CA ASN A 281 4.30 -14.66 4.93
C ASN A 281 4.09 -15.51 3.67
N ARG A 282 3.45 -16.67 3.86
CA ARG A 282 3.17 -17.62 2.78
C ARG A 282 2.48 -16.99 1.56
N ARG A 283 1.53 -16.08 1.76
CA ARG A 283 0.82 -15.42 0.65
C ARG A 283 1.78 -14.58 -0.19
N GLN A 284 2.68 -13.85 0.46
CA GLN A 284 3.66 -13.03 -0.25
C GLN A 284 4.71 -13.90 -0.96
N LEU A 285 5.12 -15.02 -0.36
CA LEU A 285 5.99 -16.00 -1.02
C LEU A 285 5.39 -16.51 -2.33
N GLU A 286 4.10 -16.88 -2.33
CA GLU A 286 3.41 -17.35 -3.55
C GLU A 286 3.47 -16.29 -4.66
N ALA A 287 3.24 -15.01 -4.32
CA ALA A 287 3.32 -13.91 -5.27
C ALA A 287 4.75 -13.66 -5.81
N GLU A 288 5.75 -13.68 -4.93
CA GLU A 288 7.15 -13.48 -5.33
C GLU A 288 7.70 -14.66 -6.14
N LEU A 289 7.36 -15.90 -5.77
CA LEU A 289 7.76 -17.10 -6.48
C LEU A 289 7.29 -17.09 -7.93
N GLN A 290 6.03 -16.71 -8.18
CA GLN A 290 5.49 -16.59 -9.54
C GLN A 290 6.21 -15.51 -10.35
N ARG A 291 6.53 -14.38 -9.70
CA ARG A 291 7.25 -13.27 -10.33
C ARG A 291 8.68 -13.68 -10.71
N GLU A 292 9.42 -14.28 -9.79
CA GLU A 292 10.80 -14.70 -10.02
C GLU A 292 10.89 -15.87 -11.01
N LEU A 293 9.95 -16.81 -11.01
CA LEU A 293 9.89 -17.85 -12.05
C LEU A 293 9.64 -17.27 -13.44
N SER A 294 8.77 -16.25 -13.55
CA SER A 294 8.53 -15.57 -14.82
C SER A 294 9.79 -14.86 -15.33
N ARG A 295 10.57 -14.24 -14.42
CA ARG A 295 11.87 -13.63 -14.73
C ARG A 295 12.91 -14.68 -15.13
N ALA A 296 13.04 -15.75 -14.36
CA ALA A 296 13.94 -16.88 -14.62
C ALA A 296 13.69 -17.51 -15.99
N LYS A 297 12.42 -17.76 -16.33
CA LYS A 297 11.97 -18.24 -17.66
C LYS A 297 12.39 -17.30 -18.78
N ARG A 298 12.13 -16.00 -18.61
CA ARG A 298 12.41 -14.98 -19.63
C ARG A 298 13.89 -14.78 -19.90
N TYR A 299 14.73 -14.82 -18.86
CA TYR A 299 16.16 -14.54 -18.97
C TYR A 299 17.04 -15.79 -18.97
N HIS A 300 16.44 -16.98 -18.96
CA HIS A 300 17.13 -18.26 -18.86
C HIS A 300 18.11 -18.32 -17.67
N GLN A 301 17.67 -17.78 -16.53
CA GLN A 301 18.45 -17.75 -15.29
C GLN A 301 17.91 -18.77 -14.29
N PRO A 302 18.77 -19.41 -13.48
CA PRO A 302 18.32 -20.36 -12.48
C PRO A 302 17.64 -19.64 -11.32
N LEU A 303 16.68 -20.32 -10.67
CA LEU A 303 16.06 -19.88 -9.43
C LEU A 303 16.14 -21.03 -8.43
N ALA A 304 16.83 -20.83 -7.32
CA ALA A 304 16.89 -21.82 -6.25
C ALA A 304 15.88 -21.51 -5.15
N MET A 305 15.38 -22.57 -4.52
CA MET A 305 14.51 -22.55 -3.36
C MET A 305 15.12 -23.42 -2.27
N ILE A 306 15.11 -22.91 -1.04
CA ILE A 306 15.50 -23.66 0.15
C ILE A 306 14.29 -23.71 1.09
N MET A 307 13.79 -24.91 1.35
CA MET A 307 12.85 -25.18 2.44
C MET A 307 13.65 -25.43 3.72
N VAL A 308 13.25 -24.83 4.83
CA VAL A 308 13.93 -24.90 6.12
C VAL A 308 12.92 -25.26 7.18
N ASP A 309 13.26 -26.20 8.06
CA ASP A 309 12.43 -26.54 9.21
C ASP A 309 13.29 -26.75 10.45
N VAL A 310 12.76 -26.32 11.60
CA VAL A 310 13.42 -26.45 12.90
C VAL A 310 13.31 -27.85 13.46
N ASP A 311 14.46 -28.48 13.71
CA ASP A 311 14.52 -29.83 14.23
C ASP A 311 13.98 -29.91 15.66
N ASN A 312 12.97 -30.78 15.87
CA ASN A 312 12.39 -31.05 17.20
C ASN A 312 11.75 -29.82 17.87
N PHE A 313 11.25 -28.85 17.11
CA PHE A 313 10.71 -27.62 17.69
C PHE A 313 9.55 -27.85 18.67
N LYS A 314 8.70 -28.85 18.43
CA LYS A 314 7.69 -29.29 19.41
C LYS A 314 8.31 -29.62 20.77
N HIS A 315 9.41 -30.39 20.80
CA HIS A 315 10.12 -30.72 22.04
C HIS A 315 10.69 -29.47 22.73
N TYR A 316 11.18 -28.51 21.93
CA TYR A 316 11.64 -27.22 22.43
C TYR A 316 10.52 -26.45 23.12
N ASN A 317 9.35 -26.35 22.50
CA ASN A 317 8.18 -25.72 23.10
C ASN A 317 7.71 -26.43 24.36
N ASP A 318 7.61 -27.76 24.32
CA ASP A 318 7.13 -28.57 25.45
C ASP A 318 8.08 -28.45 26.67
N SER A 319 9.39 -28.24 26.43
CA SER A 319 10.41 -28.15 27.49
C SER A 319 10.66 -26.73 28.03
N ASN A 320 10.38 -25.71 27.22
CA ASN A 320 10.76 -24.31 27.50
C ASN A 320 9.58 -23.33 27.49
N GLY A 321 8.39 -23.78 27.10
CA GLY A 321 7.21 -22.95 26.91
C GLY A 321 7.18 -22.25 25.55
N HIS A 322 5.96 -21.94 25.08
CA HIS A 322 5.74 -21.32 23.77
C HIS A 322 6.42 -19.95 23.62
N GLN A 323 6.52 -19.16 24.69
CA GLN A 323 7.22 -17.86 24.64
C GLN A 323 8.70 -18.01 24.27
N ALA A 324 9.37 -19.03 24.79
CA ALA A 324 10.76 -19.32 24.44
C ALA A 324 10.89 -19.80 22.98
N GLY A 325 9.89 -20.54 22.49
CA GLY A 325 9.79 -20.95 21.09
C GLY A 325 9.65 -19.76 20.15
N ASP A 326 8.73 -18.86 20.47
CA ASP A 326 8.49 -17.64 19.71
C ASP A 326 9.77 -16.80 19.60
N GLU A 327 10.51 -16.67 20.70
CA GLU A 327 11.79 -15.98 20.71
C GLU A 327 12.87 -16.69 19.88
N ALA A 328 12.92 -18.03 19.92
CA ALA A 328 13.81 -18.79 19.06
C ALA A 328 13.48 -18.59 17.57
N LEU A 329 12.20 -18.52 17.20
CA LEU A 329 11.79 -18.24 15.83
C LEU A 329 12.15 -16.82 15.36
N ARG A 330 12.04 -15.81 16.24
CA ARG A 330 12.51 -14.45 15.95
C ARG A 330 14.01 -14.41 15.68
N GLN A 331 14.79 -15.07 16.54
CA GLN A 331 16.25 -15.14 16.37
C GLN A 331 16.63 -15.90 15.10
N LEU A 332 15.95 -17.01 14.80
CA LEU A 332 16.16 -17.75 13.56
C LEU A 332 15.87 -16.87 12.34
N ALA A 333 14.74 -16.16 12.32
CA ALA A 333 14.41 -15.24 11.23
C ALA A 333 15.48 -14.16 11.03
N ALA A 334 15.99 -13.57 12.10
CA ALA A 334 17.08 -12.60 12.04
C ALA A 334 18.38 -13.19 11.46
N LEU A 335 18.71 -14.44 11.83
CA LEU A 335 19.87 -15.15 11.28
C LEU A 335 19.70 -15.44 9.78
N LEU A 336 18.54 -15.95 9.36
CA LEU A 336 18.28 -16.24 7.93
C LEU A 336 18.43 -14.97 7.09
N THR A 337 17.83 -13.85 7.52
CA THR A 337 17.90 -12.57 6.82
C THR A 337 19.32 -11.99 6.79
N ARG A 338 20.07 -12.05 7.91
CA ARG A 338 21.44 -11.51 7.98
C ARG A 338 22.42 -12.26 7.08
N HIS A 339 22.18 -13.55 6.85
CA HIS A 339 23.10 -14.42 6.12
C HIS A 339 22.71 -14.65 4.65
N THR A 340 21.61 -14.05 4.19
CA THR A 340 21.14 -13.97 2.79
C THR A 340 21.38 -12.56 2.21
N ARG A 341 21.20 -12.40 0.90
CA ARG A 341 21.38 -11.11 0.19
C ARG A 341 20.09 -10.30 0.23
N GLU A 342 20.20 -9.00 0.00
CA GLU A 342 19.03 -8.10 -0.08
C GLU A 342 18.02 -8.49 -1.18
N VAL A 343 18.51 -9.09 -2.27
CA VAL A 343 17.69 -9.60 -3.37
C VAL A 343 17.07 -10.97 -3.10
N ASP A 344 17.52 -11.67 -2.07
CA ASP A 344 16.97 -12.97 -1.68
C ASP A 344 15.67 -12.75 -0.90
N ILE A 345 14.74 -13.68 -1.03
CA ILE A 345 13.42 -13.57 -0.40
C ILE A 345 13.35 -14.58 0.73
N VAL A 346 13.24 -14.10 1.97
CA VAL A 346 13.11 -14.95 3.17
C VAL A 346 11.67 -14.87 3.68
N CYS A 347 11.04 -16.03 3.87
CA CYS A 347 9.64 -16.16 4.24
C CYS A 347 9.47 -17.14 5.39
N ARG A 348 8.51 -16.87 6.31
CA ARG A 348 7.99 -17.90 7.22
C ARG A 348 6.79 -18.57 6.54
N TYR A 349 6.93 -19.85 6.24
CA TYR A 349 5.95 -20.62 5.46
C TYR A 349 4.80 -21.14 6.33
N GLY A 350 5.10 -21.55 7.56
CA GLY A 350 4.10 -21.93 8.56
C GLY A 350 4.75 -22.47 9.82
N GLY A 351 4.22 -22.15 11.01
CA GLY A 351 4.71 -22.70 12.28
C GLY A 351 6.23 -22.53 12.48
N GLU A 352 6.97 -23.61 12.27
CA GLU A 352 8.43 -23.74 12.41
C GLU A 352 9.18 -23.85 11.06
N GLU A 353 8.47 -23.65 9.94
CA GLU A 353 8.96 -23.77 8.57
C GLU A 353 9.20 -22.41 7.92
N PHE A 354 10.31 -22.31 7.17
CA PHE A 354 10.74 -21.13 6.44
C PHE A 354 11.10 -21.50 5.01
N VAL A 355 10.96 -20.55 4.08
CA VAL A 355 11.36 -20.70 2.68
C VAL A 355 12.26 -19.55 2.30
N ILE A 356 13.32 -19.86 1.55
CA ILE A 356 14.24 -18.88 0.98
C ILE A 356 14.26 -19.03 -0.54
N LEU A 357 13.98 -17.97 -1.28
CA LEU A 357 14.19 -17.90 -2.73
C LEU A 357 15.50 -17.17 -3.01
N LEU A 358 16.31 -17.77 -3.89
CA LEU A 358 17.60 -17.25 -4.31
C LEU A 358 17.56 -17.00 -5.83
N PRO A 359 17.19 -15.78 -6.27
CA PRO A 359 17.20 -15.43 -7.69
C PRO A 359 18.60 -15.62 -8.30
N GLN A 360 18.64 -16.01 -9.57
CA GLN A 360 19.89 -16.18 -10.35
C GLN A 360 20.91 -17.11 -9.69
N THR A 361 20.44 -18.10 -8.93
CA THR A 361 21.30 -19.00 -8.16
C THR A 361 21.03 -20.45 -8.58
N GLY A 362 22.08 -21.12 -9.06
CA GLY A 362 22.05 -22.56 -9.36
C GLY A 362 22.31 -23.44 -8.14
N LEU A 363 22.33 -24.76 -8.34
CA LEU A 363 22.42 -25.75 -7.25
C LEU A 363 23.64 -25.60 -6.36
N SER A 364 24.83 -25.39 -6.92
CA SER A 364 26.07 -25.24 -6.14
C SER A 364 26.03 -24.03 -5.22
N GLY A 365 25.52 -22.89 -5.71
CA GLY A 365 25.32 -21.67 -4.91
C GLY A 365 24.30 -21.88 -3.81
N ALA A 366 23.17 -22.51 -4.14
CA ALA A 366 22.10 -22.79 -3.18
C ALA A 366 22.57 -23.72 -2.04
N VAL A 367 23.33 -24.78 -2.37
CA VAL A 367 23.93 -25.68 -1.39
C VAL A 367 24.93 -24.95 -0.48
N THR A 368 25.74 -24.03 -1.04
CA THR A 368 26.67 -23.22 -0.25
C THR A 368 25.92 -22.34 0.76
N VAL A 369 24.81 -21.74 0.35
CA VAL A 369 23.94 -20.95 1.24
C VAL A 369 23.29 -21.85 2.29
N ALA A 370 22.74 -23.00 1.90
CA ALA A 370 22.10 -23.95 2.81
C ALA A 370 23.05 -24.44 3.92
N GLU A 371 24.27 -24.83 3.55
CA GLU A 371 25.27 -25.29 4.52
C GLU A 371 25.74 -24.16 5.44
N LYS A 372 25.94 -22.95 4.90
CA LYS A 372 26.26 -21.76 5.70
C LYS A 372 25.18 -21.48 6.74
N LEU A 373 23.91 -21.48 6.34
CA LEU A 373 22.78 -21.24 7.25
C LEU A 373 22.69 -22.33 8.32
N ARG A 374 22.87 -23.60 7.94
CA ARG A 374 22.89 -24.72 8.88
C ARG A 374 23.95 -24.55 9.98
N GLN A 375 25.19 -24.21 9.58
CA GLN A 375 26.31 -24.00 10.52
C GLN A 375 26.03 -22.83 11.46
N VAL A 376 25.61 -21.69 10.91
CA VAL A 376 25.31 -20.49 11.71
C VAL A 376 24.22 -20.76 12.75
N VAL A 377 23.15 -21.46 12.37
CA VAL A 377 22.05 -21.79 13.30
C VAL A 377 22.51 -22.78 14.37
N GLU A 378 23.27 -23.81 14.00
CA GLU A 378 23.81 -24.78 14.97
C GLU A 378 24.74 -24.13 16.01
N GLU A 379 25.56 -23.17 15.59
CA GLU A 379 26.51 -22.48 16.47
C GLU A 379 25.84 -21.42 17.36
N HIS A 380 24.74 -20.82 16.90
CA HIS A 380 24.06 -19.74 17.61
C HIS A 380 23.58 -20.17 19.00
N PRO A 381 23.84 -19.37 20.05
CA PRO A 381 23.48 -19.70 21.43
C PRO A 381 22.01 -19.41 21.72
N PHE A 382 21.10 -20.18 21.12
CA PHE A 382 19.67 -20.14 21.48
C PHE A 382 19.49 -20.43 22.98
N ALA A 383 18.62 -19.67 23.63
CA ALA A 383 18.29 -19.87 25.04
C ALA A 383 17.78 -21.31 25.27
N HIS A 384 18.15 -21.94 26.38
CA HIS A 384 17.68 -23.27 26.75
C HIS A 384 17.95 -24.40 25.74
N ARG A 385 18.89 -24.20 24.79
CA ARG A 385 19.25 -25.22 23.79
C ARG A 385 19.81 -26.50 24.41
N GLU A 386 20.37 -26.42 25.62
CA GLU A 386 20.92 -27.57 26.36
C GLU A 386 19.87 -28.65 26.66
N LYS A 387 18.59 -28.29 26.67
CA LYS A 387 17.48 -29.24 26.87
C LYS A 387 17.06 -29.97 25.59
N GLN A 388 17.59 -29.58 24.42
CA GLN A 388 17.29 -30.30 23.18
C GLN A 388 18.04 -31.62 23.08
N PRO A 389 17.54 -32.58 22.27
CA PRO A 389 18.33 -33.75 21.90
C PRO A 389 19.68 -33.32 21.29
N GLY A 390 20.78 -33.76 21.90
CA GLY A 390 22.13 -33.35 21.48
C GLY A 390 22.58 -31.97 21.97
N GLY A 391 21.78 -31.29 22.79
CA GLY A 391 22.11 -29.99 23.40
C GLY A 391 22.23 -28.83 22.42
N ARG A 392 21.62 -28.96 21.23
CA ARG A 392 21.72 -28.00 20.12
C ARG A 392 20.33 -27.71 19.54
N PHE A 393 20.16 -26.48 19.07
CA PHE A 393 19.02 -26.07 18.26
C PHE A 393 19.48 -26.12 16.79
N THR A 394 18.86 -26.94 15.96
CA THR A 394 19.31 -27.18 14.58
C THR A 394 18.17 -27.10 13.58
N ILE A 395 18.52 -27.01 12.30
CA ILE A 395 17.57 -26.95 11.19
C ILE A 395 17.89 -28.03 10.16
N SER A 396 16.85 -28.56 9.53
CA SER A 396 16.94 -29.41 8.35
C SER A 396 16.54 -28.61 7.11
N LEU A 397 17.30 -28.75 6.02
CA LEU A 397 17.10 -27.96 4.81
C LEU A 397 16.86 -28.85 3.57
N GLY A 398 15.97 -28.41 2.69
CA GLY A 398 15.70 -29.02 1.40
C GLY A 398 15.94 -28.04 0.26
N VAL A 399 16.83 -28.39 -0.68
CA VAL A 399 17.23 -27.49 -1.77
C VAL A 399 16.67 -27.99 -3.10
N ALA A 400 15.95 -27.13 -3.82
CA ALA A 400 15.52 -27.38 -5.19
C ALA A 400 15.85 -26.18 -6.09
N VAL A 401 15.95 -26.43 -7.39
CA VAL A 401 16.40 -25.42 -8.37
C VAL A 401 15.58 -25.56 -9.64
N TYR A 402 15.02 -24.45 -10.12
CA TYR A 402 14.48 -24.30 -11.46
C TYR A 402 15.63 -24.00 -12.44
N PRO A 403 15.66 -24.63 -13.63
CA PRO A 403 14.68 -25.59 -14.15
C PRO A 403 14.99 -27.07 -13.81
N ASP A 404 16.14 -27.35 -13.17
CA ASP A 404 16.69 -28.71 -13.02
C ASP A 404 15.78 -29.70 -12.29
N HIS A 405 15.00 -29.23 -11.31
CA HIS A 405 14.17 -30.08 -10.45
C HIS A 405 12.66 -29.88 -10.69
N ALA A 406 12.26 -28.76 -11.30
CA ALA A 406 10.86 -28.42 -11.59
C ALA A 406 10.75 -27.28 -12.60
N LEU A 407 9.61 -27.18 -13.28
CA LEU A 407 9.32 -26.16 -14.31
C LEU A 407 8.30 -25.09 -13.88
N ASP A 408 7.66 -25.29 -12.73
CA ASP A 408 6.64 -24.42 -12.15
C ASP A 408 6.81 -24.27 -10.63
N ALA A 409 5.99 -23.39 -10.04
CA ALA A 409 6.06 -23.05 -8.62
C ALA A 409 5.72 -24.21 -7.71
N GLU A 410 4.67 -24.96 -8.05
CA GLU A 410 4.18 -26.08 -7.25
C GLU A 410 5.19 -27.22 -7.23
N GLY A 411 5.75 -27.57 -8.39
CA GLY A 411 6.80 -28.57 -8.51
C GLY A 411 8.08 -28.16 -7.78
N LEU A 412 8.48 -26.89 -7.84
CA LEU A 412 9.69 -26.42 -7.17
C LEU A 412 9.54 -26.50 -5.64
N LEU A 413 8.38 -26.11 -5.12
CA LEU A 413 8.04 -26.20 -3.71
C LEU A 413 7.99 -27.65 -3.24
N SER A 414 7.31 -28.52 -3.98
CA SER A 414 7.22 -29.95 -3.68
C SER A 414 8.59 -30.63 -3.69
N ALA A 415 9.47 -30.28 -4.64
CA ALA A 415 10.81 -30.81 -4.72
C ALA A 415 11.69 -30.39 -3.52
N ALA A 416 11.58 -29.13 -3.09
CA ALA A 416 12.30 -28.62 -1.92
C ALA A 416 11.79 -29.27 -0.63
N ASP A 417 10.47 -29.38 -0.45
CA ASP A 417 9.84 -30.05 0.69
C ASP A 417 10.26 -31.53 0.80
N GLY A 418 10.18 -32.27 -0.32
CA GLY A 418 10.62 -33.66 -0.37
C GLY A 418 12.10 -33.84 -0.01
N ALA A 419 12.96 -32.89 -0.41
CA ALA A 419 14.37 -32.88 -0.02
C ALA A 419 14.53 -32.61 1.49
N MET A 420 13.83 -31.62 2.05
CA MET A 420 13.86 -31.33 3.48
C MET A 420 13.41 -32.53 4.31
N TYR A 421 12.35 -33.22 3.87
CA TYR A 421 11.88 -34.43 4.51
C TYR A 421 12.93 -35.54 4.52
N ARG A 422 13.70 -35.71 3.44
CA ARG A 422 14.86 -36.62 3.41
C ARG A 422 15.96 -36.19 4.39
N ALA A 423 16.26 -34.90 4.49
CA ALA A 423 17.24 -34.38 5.45
C ALA A 423 16.83 -34.74 6.90
N LYS A 424 15.55 -34.55 7.25
CA LYS A 424 15.01 -34.95 8.56
C LYS A 424 15.17 -36.45 8.83
N ARG A 425 14.83 -37.30 7.85
CA ARG A 425 14.93 -38.77 7.99
C ARG A 425 16.37 -39.27 8.05
N ALA A 426 17.31 -38.57 7.43
CA ALA A 426 18.73 -38.91 7.43
C ALA A 426 19.47 -38.49 8.71
N GLY A 427 18.75 -38.06 9.75
CA GLY A 427 19.33 -37.73 11.06
C GLY A 427 19.40 -36.25 11.37
N LYS A 428 18.63 -35.41 10.66
CA LYS A 428 18.47 -33.98 10.94
C LYS A 428 19.77 -33.17 10.82
N ASN A 429 19.75 -31.87 11.16
CA ASN A 429 20.89 -30.97 11.11
C ASN A 429 21.74 -31.13 9.84
N ARG A 430 21.09 -31.03 8.68
CA ARG A 430 21.72 -31.20 7.36
C ARG A 430 20.84 -30.61 6.28
N TYR A 431 21.43 -30.38 5.12
CA TYR A 431 20.67 -30.17 3.90
C TYR A 431 20.55 -31.48 3.10
N ALA A 432 19.54 -31.54 2.24
CA ALA A 432 19.48 -32.49 1.13
C ALA A 432 19.02 -31.75 -0.13
N THR A 433 19.40 -32.26 -1.29
CA THR A 433 18.99 -31.71 -2.59
C THR A 433 17.82 -32.51 -3.14
N ALA A 434 16.96 -31.84 -3.90
CA ALA A 434 15.97 -32.49 -4.74
C ALA A 434 16.66 -33.47 -5.70
N GLU A 435 15.98 -34.56 -6.00
CA GLU A 435 16.45 -35.49 -7.04
C GLU A 435 15.87 -34.97 -8.35
N GLY A 436 16.69 -34.85 -9.38
CA GLY A 436 16.22 -34.40 -10.69
C GLY A 436 15.18 -35.37 -11.23
N SER A 437 14.08 -34.85 -11.77
CA SER A 437 13.27 -35.63 -12.71
C SER A 437 14.17 -35.88 -13.91
N GLY A 438 14.72 -37.09 -14.02
CA GLY A 438 15.62 -37.42 -15.12
C GLY A 438 14.94 -37.15 -16.45
N THR A 439 15.31 -36.05 -17.13
CA THR A 439 15.31 -35.78 -18.57
C THR A 439 15.41 -34.27 -18.85
N CYS A 440 16.63 -33.76 -19.01
CA CYS A 440 16.94 -32.80 -20.08
C CYS A 440 18.45 -32.72 -20.25
N THR A 441 19.00 -33.58 -21.10
CA THR A 441 20.34 -33.37 -21.65
C THR A 441 20.30 -32.04 -22.41
N PRO A 442 21.21 -31.08 -22.17
CA PRO A 442 21.27 -29.89 -23.00
C PRO A 442 21.59 -30.34 -24.43
N MET A 443 20.64 -30.14 -25.36
CA MET A 443 20.94 -30.17 -26.78
C MET A 443 22.00 -29.09 -27.01
N GLY A 444 23.24 -29.51 -27.20
CA GLY A 444 24.33 -28.63 -27.61
C GLY A 444 24.00 -27.97 -28.95
N PRO A 445 24.62 -26.83 -29.26
CA PRO A 445 24.39 -26.16 -30.54
C PRO A 445 24.90 -27.07 -31.66
N GLU A 446 24.00 -27.51 -32.55
CA GLU A 446 24.42 -28.01 -33.86
C GLU A 446 25.10 -26.88 -34.63
N LYS A 447 26.25 -27.21 -35.22
CA LYS A 447 27.11 -26.33 -36.01
C LYS A 447 26.47 -25.87 -37.31
#